data_AF-A0A2V9BHD0-F1
#
_entry.id   AF-A0A2V9BHD0-F1
#
_cell.length_a   1.000
_cell.length_b   1.000
_cell.length_c   1.000
_cell.angle_alpha   90.00
_cell.angle_beta   90.00
_cell.angle_gamma   90.00
#
_symmetry.space_group_name_H-M   'P 1'
#
loop_
_entity.id
_entity.type
_entity.pdbx_description
1 polymer ?
#
loop_
_entity_poly.entity_id
_entity_poly.type
_entity_poly.pdbx_seq_one_letter_code
_entity_poly.pdbx_strand_id
1 'polypeptide(L)'
;MSREWKIRRGLLMASVCLAAAAGISGDTIVLKNGRRITALSVTQEGDKVSYETPSGTLILPRAIVDHVERGGVPSAEASANASTLSLKPPDTAAAASVLSPNKSEIETRVILDGEVDRNYVAQLEGEARSGQAVANQNAAMAHHVASQFEIAHGEMDLALADERTALTYAP
;
A
#
# COMPACT_ATOMS: atom_id res chain seq x y z
N MET A 1 -23.60 -3.27 -67.92
CA MET A 1 -23.58 -3.58 -66.47
C MET A 1 -22.17 -3.43 -65.97
N SER A 2 -21.95 -2.34 -65.25
CA SER A 2 -20.68 -1.84 -64.74
C SER A 2 -20.24 -2.62 -63.49
N ARG A 3 -18.93 -2.68 -63.23
CA ARG A 3 -18.28 -2.23 -61.96
C ARG A 3 -16.79 -2.59 -61.97
N GLU A 4 -15.99 -1.67 -62.50
CA GLU A 4 -14.58 -1.54 -62.15
C GLU A 4 -14.47 -0.83 -60.79
N TRP A 5 -13.86 -1.44 -59.78
CA TRP A 5 -13.63 -0.81 -58.48
C TRP A 5 -12.19 -0.29 -58.42
N LYS A 6 -11.95 0.88 -59.03
CA LYS A 6 -10.77 1.68 -58.72
C LYS A 6 -10.99 2.42 -57.40
N ILE A 7 -10.10 2.15 -56.45
CA ILE A 7 -9.36 3.13 -55.66
C ILE A 7 -10.21 4.27 -55.06
N ARG A 8 -10.47 4.21 -53.76
CA ARG A 8 -10.65 5.40 -52.92
C ARG A 8 -9.87 5.27 -51.62
N ARG A 9 -8.65 5.83 -51.69
CA ARG A 9 -7.95 6.45 -50.56
C ARG A 9 -8.91 7.38 -49.82
N GLY A 10 -8.85 7.35 -48.50
CA GLY A 10 -9.33 8.43 -47.66
C GLY A 10 -10.37 7.99 -46.64
N LEU A 11 -10.06 8.32 -45.38
CA LEU A 11 -10.97 8.46 -44.26
C LEU A 11 -11.24 7.18 -43.44
N LEU A 12 -10.53 7.09 -42.32
CA LEU A 12 -10.85 6.41 -41.05
C LEU A 12 -9.53 6.50 -40.23
N MET A 13 -9.05 7.65 -39.76
CA MET A 13 -9.62 8.47 -38.67
C MET A 13 -10.56 7.69 -37.76
N ALA A 14 -10.06 6.61 -37.17
CA ALA A 14 -10.75 5.90 -36.11
C ALA A 14 -9.75 5.56 -35.00
N SER A 15 -9.99 6.15 -33.84
CA SER A 15 -9.66 5.59 -32.52
C SER A 15 -8.23 5.71 -32.03
N VAL A 16 -7.73 6.94 -31.91
CA VAL A 16 -6.87 7.30 -30.76
C VAL A 16 -7.79 7.90 -29.70
N CYS A 17 -8.37 7.05 -28.86
CA CYS A 17 -9.22 7.40 -27.71
C CYS A 17 -8.65 6.78 -26.43
N LEU A 18 -7.33 6.89 -26.21
CA LEU A 18 -6.71 6.23 -25.06
C LEU A 18 -5.56 7.06 -24.47
N ALA A 19 -5.88 8.18 -23.82
CA ALA A 19 -5.02 8.79 -22.82
C ALA A 19 -5.76 9.91 -22.07
N ALA A 20 -6.74 9.54 -21.26
CA ALA A 20 -7.21 10.39 -20.16
C ALA A 20 -7.51 9.51 -18.96
N ALA A 21 -6.48 8.81 -18.46
CA ALA A 21 -6.48 8.35 -17.08
C ALA A 21 -6.28 9.60 -16.20
N ALA A 22 -7.34 10.40 -16.07
CA ALA A 22 -7.43 11.37 -14.99
C ALA A 22 -7.38 10.53 -13.71
N GLY A 23 -6.23 10.58 -13.03
CA GLY A 23 -6.07 9.93 -11.74
C GLY A 23 -7.22 10.38 -10.85
N ILE A 24 -8.05 9.42 -10.45
CA ILE A 24 -9.09 9.62 -9.45
C ILE A 24 -8.32 9.93 -8.16
N SER A 25 -8.02 11.21 -7.96
CA SER A 25 -7.38 11.71 -6.76
C SER A 25 -8.47 11.69 -5.71
N GLY A 26 -8.54 10.61 -4.94
CA GLY A 26 -9.44 10.51 -3.81
C GLY A 26 -9.16 11.63 -2.80
N ASP A 27 -10.22 12.12 -2.17
CA ASP A 27 -10.13 13.05 -1.05
C ASP A 27 -9.43 12.37 0.12
N THR A 28 -8.51 13.06 0.80
CA THR A 28 -7.85 12.54 2.01
C THR A 28 -8.38 13.25 3.25
N ILE A 29 -8.94 12.49 4.18
CA ILE A 29 -9.38 12.98 5.48
C ILE A 29 -8.23 12.79 6.48
N VAL A 30 -7.74 13.87 7.06
CA VAL A 30 -6.72 13.85 8.11
C VAL A 30 -7.43 13.91 9.46
N LEU A 31 -7.09 12.99 10.36
CA LEU A 31 -7.65 12.90 11.70
C LEU A 31 -6.72 13.58 12.71
N LYS A 32 -7.28 14.01 13.84
CA LYS A 32 -6.52 14.68 14.91
C LYS A 32 -5.43 13.80 15.55
N ASN A 33 -5.52 12.48 15.39
CA ASN A 33 -4.49 11.54 15.85
C ASN A 33 -3.37 11.31 14.81
N GLY A 34 -3.38 12.04 13.69
CA GLY A 34 -2.40 11.91 12.61
C GLY A 34 -2.71 10.82 11.59
N ARG A 35 -3.77 10.03 11.78
CA ARG A 35 -4.20 9.03 10.79
C ARG A 35 -4.84 9.71 9.57
N ARG A 36 -4.62 9.14 8.38
CA ARG A 36 -5.15 9.63 7.11
C ARG A 36 -6.07 8.58 6.49
N ILE A 37 -7.23 9.00 5.97
CA ILE A 37 -8.22 8.13 5.32
C ILE A 37 -8.44 8.62 3.90
N THR A 38 -8.15 7.77 2.91
CA THR A 38 -8.42 8.06 1.50
C THR A 38 -9.87 7.67 1.17
N ALA A 39 -10.64 8.62 0.66
CA ALA A 39 -12.04 8.48 0.30
C ALA A 39 -12.23 8.88 -1.17
N LEU A 40 -13.19 8.25 -1.84
CA LEU A 40 -13.62 8.59 -3.19
C LEU A 40 -14.33 9.96 -3.23
N SER A 41 -15.06 10.28 -2.16
CA SER A 41 -15.79 11.55 -2.02
C SER A 41 -16.04 11.85 -0.56
N VAL A 42 -15.88 13.12 -0.15
CA VAL A 42 -16.14 13.58 1.21
C VAL A 42 -17.19 14.69 1.26
N THR A 43 -18.31 14.40 1.90
CA THR A 43 -19.42 15.34 2.15
C THR A 43 -19.45 15.73 3.63
N GLN A 44 -19.38 17.02 3.92
CA GLN A 44 -19.46 17.53 5.28
C GLN A 44 -20.88 18.04 5.55
N GLU A 45 -21.57 17.43 6.51
CA GLU A 45 -22.92 17.80 6.92
C GLU A 45 -22.92 18.11 8.42
N GLY A 46 -22.82 19.41 8.74
CA GLY A 46 -22.83 19.92 10.11
C GLY A 46 -21.68 19.39 10.96
N ASP A 47 -22.02 18.53 11.94
CA ASP A 47 -21.06 17.91 12.86
C ASP A 47 -20.55 16.54 12.37
N LYS A 48 -20.98 16.10 11.18
CA LYS A 48 -20.62 14.79 10.62
C LYS A 48 -19.93 14.96 9.26
N VAL A 49 -19.00 14.06 8.99
CA VAL A 49 -18.28 13.95 7.73
C VAL A 49 -18.64 12.58 7.14
N SER A 50 -19.47 12.57 6.12
CA SER A 50 -19.80 11.37 5.35
C SER A 50 -18.79 11.20 4.24
N TYR A 51 -18.20 10.02 4.12
CA TYR A 51 -17.19 9.76 3.11
C TYR A 51 -17.40 8.41 2.45
N GLU A 52 -17.14 8.35 1.16
CA GLU A 52 -17.28 7.15 0.36
C GLU A 52 -15.92 6.46 0.22
N THR A 53 -15.87 5.17 0.48
CA THR A 53 -14.69 4.32 0.29
C THR A 53 -15.03 3.23 -0.73
N PRO A 54 -14.03 2.52 -1.29
CA PRO A 54 -14.29 1.36 -2.13
C PRO A 54 -15.17 0.29 -1.46
N SER A 55 -15.20 0.27 -0.12
CA SER A 55 -15.98 -0.65 0.70
C SER A 55 -17.38 -0.13 1.07
N GLY A 56 -17.76 1.08 0.62
CA GLY A 56 -19.06 1.70 0.89
C GLY A 56 -18.96 3.06 1.59
N THR A 57 -20.11 3.60 2.00
CA THR A 57 -20.24 4.91 2.65
C THR A 57 -20.12 4.80 4.17
N LEU A 58 -19.26 5.62 4.77
CA LEU A 58 -19.04 5.69 6.22
C LEU A 58 -19.23 7.12 6.73
N ILE A 59 -19.57 7.25 8.01
CA ILE A 59 -19.82 8.53 8.67
C ILE A 59 -18.84 8.70 9.82
N LEU A 60 -18.13 9.82 9.83
CA LEU A 60 -17.18 10.20 10.87
C LEU A 60 -17.65 11.45 11.63
N PRO A 61 -17.54 11.49 12.97
CA PRO A 61 -17.75 12.72 13.73
C PRO A 61 -16.69 13.78 13.38
N ARG A 62 -17.10 15.04 13.18
CA ARG A 62 -16.18 16.15 12.91
C ARG A 62 -15.20 16.37 14.06
N ALA A 63 -15.57 16.00 15.29
CA ALA A 63 -14.72 16.11 16.47
C ALA A 63 -13.35 15.41 16.32
N ILE A 64 -13.27 14.33 15.55
CA ILE A 64 -12.04 13.55 15.33
C ILE A 64 -11.34 13.88 13.99
N VAL A 65 -11.97 14.71 13.15
CA VAL A 65 -11.40 15.20 11.89
C VAL A 65 -10.59 16.46 12.18
N ASP A 66 -9.38 16.50 11.63
CA ASP A 66 -8.55 17.69 11.64
C ASP A 66 -8.87 18.54 10.40
N HIS A 67 -8.65 18.00 9.20
CA HIS A 67 -8.99 18.65 7.92
C HIS A 67 -9.23 17.62 6.80
N VAL A 68 -9.80 18.08 5.69
CA VAL A 68 -10.04 17.28 4.48
C VAL A 68 -9.28 17.91 3.31
N GLU A 69 -8.39 17.14 2.70
CA GLU A 69 -7.65 17.49 1.49
C GLU A 69 -8.46 16.98 0.28
N ARG A 70 -9.08 17.88 -0.49
CA ARG A 70 -9.83 17.49 -1.71
C ARG A 70 -8.96 17.60 -2.96
N GLY A 71 -8.81 16.48 -3.67
CA GLY A 71 -8.29 16.34 -5.04
C GLY A 71 -7.36 17.45 -5.58
N GLY A 72 -6.25 17.74 -4.91
CA GLY A 72 -5.33 18.79 -5.37
C GLY A 72 -3.96 18.71 -4.71
N VAL A 73 -3.01 18.14 -5.46
CA VAL A 73 -1.56 17.99 -5.23
C VAL A 73 -1.14 17.31 -3.90
N PRO A 74 -0.27 16.30 -3.93
CA PRO A 74 0.41 15.90 -2.70
C PRO A 74 1.19 17.12 -2.22
N SER A 75 0.75 17.76 -1.14
CA SER A 75 1.64 18.64 -0.39
C SER A 75 2.68 17.73 0.22
N ALA A 76 3.80 17.63 -0.50
CA ALA A 76 4.92 16.78 -0.20
C ALA A 76 5.72 17.38 0.95
N GLU A 77 5.13 17.60 2.14
CA GLU A 77 5.88 17.99 3.34
C GLU A 77 5.26 17.40 4.61
N ALA A 78 5.48 16.10 4.83
CA ALA A 78 5.76 15.55 6.17
C ALA A 78 6.32 14.12 6.10
N SER A 79 7.42 13.92 5.36
CA SER A 79 8.49 12.99 5.77
C SER A 79 9.76 13.27 4.96
N ALA A 80 10.22 14.52 4.99
CA ALA A 80 11.54 14.90 4.51
C ALA A 80 12.27 15.66 5.62
N ASN A 81 12.50 14.98 6.74
CA ASN A 81 13.65 15.25 7.60
C ASN A 81 14.32 13.91 7.93
N ALA A 82 14.79 13.26 6.88
CA ALA A 82 15.81 12.22 6.94
C ALA A 82 16.90 12.56 5.91
N SER A 83 17.47 13.76 6.02
CA SER A 83 18.69 14.23 5.36
C SER A 83 19.05 15.52 6.09
N THR A 84 19.95 15.58 7.06
CA THR A 84 21.31 15.06 7.09
C THR A 84 21.73 14.93 8.55
N LEU A 85 21.71 13.71 9.09
CA LEU A 85 22.67 13.37 10.12
C LEU A 85 23.63 12.39 9.45
N SER A 86 24.79 12.91 9.04
CA SER A 86 25.94 12.10 8.65
C SER A 86 26.44 11.31 9.86
N LEU A 87 25.66 10.34 10.31
CA LEU A 87 26.18 9.20 11.05
C LEU A 87 26.66 8.25 9.97
N LYS A 88 27.97 8.27 9.71
CA LYS A 88 28.63 7.23 8.93
C LYS A 88 28.25 5.88 9.56
N PRO A 89 27.45 5.03 8.90
CA PRO A 89 27.28 3.66 9.35
C PRO A 89 28.65 3.00 9.25
N PRO A 90 29.07 2.14 10.19
CA PRO A 90 30.23 1.30 9.95
C PRO A 90 30.01 0.57 8.62
N ASP A 91 31.03 0.58 7.77
CA ASP A 91 31.07 -0.09 6.48
C ASP A 91 30.88 -1.61 6.67
N THR A 92 29.65 -2.07 6.92
CA THR A 92 29.29 -3.46 6.71
C THR A 92 28.90 -3.55 5.26
N ALA A 93 29.90 -3.93 4.45
CA ALA A 93 29.76 -4.26 3.04
C ALA A 93 28.37 -4.82 2.76
N ALA A 94 27.58 -4.05 2.02
CA ALA A 94 26.38 -4.53 1.38
C ALA A 94 26.79 -5.63 0.41
N ALA A 95 26.91 -6.85 0.91
CA ALA A 95 26.48 -8.00 0.15
C ALA A 95 24.97 -7.80 0.02
N ALA A 96 24.57 -7.04 -1.00
CA ALA A 96 23.25 -7.15 -1.56
C ALA A 96 23.07 -8.64 -1.88
N SER A 97 22.45 -9.37 -0.96
CA SER A 97 21.93 -10.68 -1.26
C SER A 97 20.88 -10.42 -2.31
N VAL A 98 21.20 -10.76 -3.57
CA VAL A 98 20.35 -10.60 -4.75
C VAL A 98 19.04 -11.41 -4.62
N LEU A 99 18.81 -12.05 -3.46
CA LEU A 99 17.63 -12.81 -3.10
C LEU A 99 16.82 -12.21 -1.94
N SER A 100 17.25 -11.13 -1.27
CA SER A 100 16.46 -10.57 -0.17
C SER A 100 15.40 -9.59 -0.69
N PRO A 101 14.11 -9.90 -0.55
CA PRO A 101 13.03 -9.01 -0.96
C PRO A 101 13.12 -7.68 -0.20
N ASN A 102 12.79 -6.58 -0.88
CA ASN A 102 12.66 -5.28 -0.22
C ASN A 102 11.42 -5.28 0.69
N LYS A 103 11.44 -4.50 1.78
CA LYS A 103 10.32 -4.40 2.75
C LYS A 103 8.93 -4.25 2.09
N SER A 104 8.80 -3.37 1.10
CA SER A 104 7.53 -3.14 0.39
C SER A 104 7.08 -4.35 -0.46
N GLU A 105 8.02 -5.14 -0.95
CA GLU A 105 7.72 -6.38 -1.67
C GLU A 105 7.17 -7.44 -0.70
N ILE A 106 7.76 -7.57 0.49
CA ILE A 106 7.26 -8.47 1.53
C ILE A 106 5.82 -8.09 1.91
N GLU A 107 5.56 -6.82 2.18
CA GLU A 107 4.21 -6.32 2.52
C GLU A 107 3.16 -6.68 1.45
N THR A 108 3.54 -6.61 0.17
CA THR A 108 2.63 -6.91 -0.95
C THR A 108 2.50 -8.40 -1.21
N ARG A 109 3.54 -9.20 -0.94
CA ARG A 109 3.58 -10.64 -1.23
C ARG A 109 3.02 -11.49 -0.09
N VAL A 110 3.05 -10.98 1.14
CA VAL A 110 2.43 -11.62 2.31
C VAL A 110 0.92 -11.65 2.19
N ILE A 111 0.30 -10.69 1.49
CA ILE A 111 -1.15 -10.64 1.30
C ILE A 111 -1.45 -10.80 -0.18
N LEU A 112 -1.97 -11.96 -0.58
CA LEU A 112 -2.34 -12.27 -1.95
C LEU A 112 -3.83 -12.58 -2.02
N ASP A 113 -4.53 -11.98 -2.98
CA ASP A 113 -5.98 -12.21 -3.22
C ASP A 113 -6.88 -11.98 -1.99
N GLY A 114 -6.45 -11.11 -1.07
CA GLY A 114 -7.19 -10.82 0.16
C GLY A 114 -7.06 -11.92 1.22
N GLU A 115 -6.01 -12.73 1.17
CA GLU A 115 -5.65 -13.70 2.20
C GLU A 115 -4.14 -13.59 2.49
N VAL A 116 -3.72 -14.03 3.68
CA VAL A 116 -2.29 -14.17 3.99
C VAL A 116 -1.71 -15.36 3.21
N ASP A 117 -0.71 -15.12 2.35
CA ASP A 117 0.05 -16.16 1.68
C ASP A 117 0.98 -16.87 2.67
N ARG A 118 0.45 -17.88 3.34
CA ARG A 118 1.19 -18.71 4.32
C ARG A 118 2.37 -19.45 3.70
N ASN A 119 2.36 -19.74 2.41
CA ASN A 119 3.49 -20.39 1.77
C ASN A 119 4.68 -19.42 1.66
N TYR A 120 4.40 -18.16 1.30
CA TYR A 120 5.42 -17.12 1.27
C TYR A 120 5.96 -16.80 2.67
N VAL A 121 5.11 -16.72 3.69
CA VAL A 121 5.55 -16.56 5.09
C VAL A 121 6.46 -17.73 5.51
N ALA A 122 6.07 -18.98 5.24
CA ALA A 122 6.88 -20.15 5.56
C ALA A 122 8.21 -20.21 4.80
N GLN A 123 8.26 -19.67 3.58
CA GLN A 123 9.52 -19.52 2.83
C GLN A 123 10.48 -18.58 3.57
N LEU A 124 9.99 -17.41 4.02
CA LEU A 124 10.81 -16.44 4.74
C LEU A 124 11.27 -16.99 6.10
N GLU A 125 10.44 -17.76 6.81
CA GLU A 125 10.87 -18.51 8.00
C GLU A 125 12.00 -19.51 7.67
N GLY A 126 11.90 -20.19 6.52
CA GLY A 126 12.92 -21.10 6.03
C GLY A 126 14.24 -20.40 5.77
N GLU A 127 14.20 -19.21 5.19
CA GLU A 127 15.36 -18.35 4.97
C GLU A 127 15.95 -17.85 6.29
N ALA A 128 15.12 -17.50 7.28
CA ALA A 128 15.56 -17.08 8.62
C ALA A 128 16.38 -18.16 9.35
N ARG A 129 16.16 -19.45 9.05
CA ARG A 129 16.98 -20.55 9.60
C ARG A 129 18.46 -20.47 9.20
N SER A 130 18.80 -19.69 8.17
CA SER A 130 20.20 -19.38 7.82
C SER A 130 20.94 -18.56 8.90
N GLY A 131 20.20 -17.95 9.84
CA GLY A 131 20.75 -17.10 10.90
C GLY A 131 21.18 -15.71 10.41
N GLN A 132 20.92 -15.36 9.14
CA GLN A 132 21.22 -14.04 8.61
C GLN A 132 20.25 -13.01 9.21
N ALA A 133 20.78 -11.88 9.68
CA ALA A 133 19.99 -10.81 10.29
C ALA A 133 18.88 -10.29 9.34
N VAL A 134 19.18 -10.17 8.04
CA VAL A 134 18.20 -9.74 7.03
C VAL A 134 17.08 -10.77 6.87
N ALA A 135 17.40 -12.07 6.85
CA ALA A 135 16.40 -13.12 6.73
C ALA A 135 15.50 -13.20 7.97
N ASN A 136 16.07 -13.02 9.17
CA ASN A 136 15.29 -12.91 10.40
C ASN A 136 14.37 -11.69 10.37
N GLN A 137 14.86 -10.52 9.94
CA GLN A 137 14.04 -9.32 9.77
C GLN A 137 12.89 -9.54 8.77
N ASN A 138 13.16 -10.24 7.65
CA ASN A 138 12.13 -10.53 6.66
C ASN A 138 11.03 -11.43 7.23
N ALA A 139 11.38 -12.47 7.98
CA ALA A 139 10.42 -13.32 8.68
C ALA A 139 9.62 -12.53 9.73
N ALA A 140 10.28 -11.69 10.53
CA ALA A 140 9.62 -10.83 11.50
C ALA A 140 8.59 -9.90 10.82
N MET A 141 8.99 -9.27 9.70
CA MET A 141 8.10 -8.40 8.93
C MET A 141 6.92 -9.16 8.34
N ALA A 142 7.13 -10.38 7.84
CA ALA A 142 6.07 -11.19 7.26
C ALA A 142 4.96 -11.51 8.28
N HIS A 143 5.34 -11.96 9.47
CA HIS A 143 4.39 -12.20 10.55
C HIS A 143 3.71 -10.91 11.04
N HIS A 144 4.45 -9.80 11.12
CA HIS A 144 3.85 -8.52 11.52
C HIS A 144 2.78 -8.04 10.52
N VAL A 145 3.02 -8.21 9.22
CA VAL A 145 2.04 -7.88 8.17
C VAL A 145 0.82 -8.81 8.24
N ALA A 146 1.04 -10.12 8.43
CA ALA A 146 -0.05 -11.08 8.62
C ALA A 146 -0.93 -10.71 9.83
N SER A 147 -0.31 -10.40 10.97
CA SER A 147 -0.98 -9.93 12.19
C SER A 147 -1.84 -8.69 11.94
N GLN A 148 -1.30 -7.67 11.26
CA GLN A 148 -2.08 -6.47 10.93
C GLN A 148 -3.29 -6.77 10.02
N PHE A 149 -3.12 -7.66 9.04
CA PHE A 149 -4.20 -8.09 8.18
C PHE A 149 -5.30 -8.79 8.98
N GLU A 150 -4.93 -9.70 9.88
CA GLU A 150 -5.86 -10.47 10.70
C GLU A 150 -6.61 -9.62 11.72
N ILE A 151 -5.94 -8.63 12.34
CA ILE A 151 -6.60 -7.63 13.18
C ILE A 151 -7.70 -6.91 12.40
N ALA A 152 -7.45 -6.55 11.14
CA ALA A 152 -8.44 -5.89 10.29
C ALA A 152 -9.64 -6.80 9.95
N HIS A 153 -9.46 -8.13 10.03
CA HIS A 153 -10.50 -9.13 9.77
C HIS A 153 -11.15 -9.68 11.04
N GLY A 154 -10.70 -9.26 12.24
CA GLY A 154 -11.24 -9.69 13.52
C GLY A 154 -10.65 -11.01 14.04
N GLU A 155 -9.64 -11.55 13.38
CA GLU A 155 -8.98 -12.82 13.71
C GLU A 155 -7.88 -12.62 14.78
N MET A 156 -8.29 -12.17 15.97
CA MET A 156 -7.36 -11.72 17.01
C MET A 156 -6.41 -12.82 17.54
N ASP A 157 -6.90 -14.06 17.65
CA ASP A 157 -6.08 -15.19 18.11
C ASP A 157 -4.94 -15.51 17.15
N LEU A 158 -5.21 -15.45 15.84
CA LEU A 158 -4.19 -15.63 14.80
C LEU A 158 -3.20 -14.46 14.82
N ALA A 159 -3.70 -13.22 14.92
CA ALA A 159 -2.84 -12.05 14.93
C ALA A 159 -1.85 -12.05 16.10
N LEU A 160 -2.32 -12.44 17.28
CA LEU A 160 -1.47 -12.59 18.46
C LEU A 160 -0.42 -13.70 18.28
N ALA A 161 -0.77 -14.80 17.63
CA ALA A 161 0.18 -15.88 17.35
C ALA A 161 1.26 -15.42 16.36
N ASP A 162 0.87 -14.72 15.30
CA ASP A 162 1.79 -14.16 14.31
C ASP A 162 2.71 -13.11 14.94
N GLU A 163 2.19 -12.14 15.69
CA GLU A 163 3.02 -11.11 16.33
C GLU A 163 4.03 -11.71 17.33
N ARG A 164 3.62 -12.71 18.12
CA ARG A 164 4.55 -13.42 19.01
C ARG A 164 5.67 -14.12 18.25
N THR A 165 5.35 -14.66 17.09
CA THR A 165 6.32 -15.30 16.22
C THR A 165 7.26 -14.26 15.61
N ALA A 166 6.75 -13.11 15.17
CA ALA A 166 7.55 -11.99 14.69
C ALA A 166 8.63 -11.56 15.71
N LEU A 167 8.25 -11.46 16.99
CA LEU A 167 9.16 -11.11 18.08
C LEU A 167 10.27 -12.15 18.33
N THR A 168 10.09 -13.40 17.90
CA THR A 168 11.14 -14.44 17.99
C THR A 168 12.24 -14.22 16.95
N TYR A 169 11.92 -13.54 15.85
CA TYR A 169 12.85 -13.20 14.78
C TYR A 169 13.41 -11.77 14.88
N ALA A 170 12.80 -10.91 15.70
CA ALA A 170 13.31 -9.57 15.96
C ALA A 170 14.71 -9.63 16.60
N PRO A 171 15.66 -8.79 16.16
CA PRO A 171 17.04 -8.77 16.67
C PRO A 171 17.16 -8.22 18.11
#